data_AF-A0AAX2GU88-F1
#
_entry.id   AF-A0AAX2GU88-F1
#
_cell.length_a   1.000
_cell.length_b   1.000
_cell.length_c   1.000
_cell.angle_alpha   90.00
_cell.angle_beta   90.00
_cell.angle_gamma   90.00
#
_symmetry.space_group_name_H-M   'P 1'
#
loop_
_entity.id
_entity.type
_entity.pdbx_description
1 polymer ?
#
loop_
_entity_poly.entity_id
_entity_poly.type
_entity_poly.pdbx_seq_one_letter_code
_entity_poly.pdbx_strand_id
1 'polypeptide(L)'
;MTSEQKNQLKNRLIDEANKPEVLEAFRWCCNNGVQIYPIPTDNYGNYLRIAVNIKGKETIGNEIYDKYNAGLKRLELFKTIYNKNHKNK
;
A
#
# COMPACT_ATOMS: atom_id res chain seq x y z
N MET A 1 -7.07 -12.44 -15.38
CA MET A 1 -5.74 -12.78 -14.83
C MET A 1 -5.68 -14.28 -14.58
N THR A 2 -4.66 -14.96 -15.10
CA THR A 2 -4.45 -16.41 -14.92
C THR A 2 -3.98 -16.72 -13.49
N SER A 3 -4.06 -18.00 -13.09
CA SER A 3 -3.55 -18.45 -11.78
C SER A 3 -2.04 -18.23 -11.64
N GLU A 4 -1.29 -18.37 -12.73
CA GLU A 4 0.15 -18.12 -12.77
C GLU A 4 0.48 -16.64 -12.51
N GLN A 5 -0.23 -15.72 -13.18
CA GLN A 5 -0.06 -14.28 -12.96
C GLN A 5 -0.38 -13.89 -11.51
N LYS A 6 -1.42 -14.48 -10.90
CA LYS A 6 -1.75 -14.27 -9.49
C LYS A 6 -0.62 -14.73 -8.55
N ASN A 7 -0.01 -15.88 -8.83
CA ASN A 7 1.10 -16.40 -8.03
C ASN A 7 2.34 -15.51 -8.16
N GLN A 8 2.65 -15.02 -9.36
CA GLN A 8 3.75 -14.08 -9.58
C GLN A 8 3.54 -12.77 -8.79
N LEU A 9 2.34 -12.18 -8.84
CA LEU A 9 2.03 -10.98 -8.06
C LEU A 9 2.08 -11.23 -6.55
N LYS A 10 1.64 -12.39 -6.07
CA LYS A 10 1.73 -12.78 -4.66
C LYS A 10 3.18 -12.86 -4.20
N ASN A 11 4.05 -13.54 -4.94
CA ASN A 11 5.46 -13.66 -4.58
C ASN A 11 6.14 -12.30 -4.57
N ARG A 12 5.90 -11.50 -5.62
CA ARG A 12 6.40 -10.12 -5.68
C ARG A 12 5.94 -9.28 -4.48
N LEU A 13 4.68 -9.38 -4.06
CA LEU A 13 4.18 -8.68 -2.88
C LEU A 13 4.93 -9.09 -1.61
N ILE A 14 5.18 -10.38 -1.42
CA ILE A 14 5.94 -10.90 -0.28
C ILE A 14 7.38 -10.37 -0.32
N ASP A 15 8.03 -10.43 -1.48
CA ASP A 15 9.40 -9.97 -1.65
C ASP A 15 9.53 -8.47 -1.38
N GLU A 16 8.64 -7.65 -1.93
CA GLU A 16 8.60 -6.20 -1.65
C GLU A 16 8.32 -5.90 -0.17
N ALA A 17 7.41 -6.63 0.47
CA ALA A 17 7.07 -6.42 1.88
C ALA A 17 8.25 -6.70 2.83
N ASN A 18 9.14 -7.62 2.44
CA ASN A 18 10.31 -8.01 3.23
C ASN A 18 11.54 -7.12 3.01
N LYS A 19 11.48 -6.16 2.07
CA LYS A 19 12.61 -5.25 1.83
C LYS A 19 12.83 -4.33 3.04
N PRO A 20 14.08 -4.18 3.53
CA PRO A 20 14.36 -3.34 4.70
C PRO A 20 13.84 -1.92 4.60
N GLU A 21 13.95 -1.28 3.43
CA GLU A 21 13.48 0.09 3.25
C GLU A 21 11.95 0.23 3.26
N VAL A 22 11.22 -0.85 2.90
CA VAL A 22 9.76 -0.90 3.01
C VAL A 22 9.34 -1.04 4.47
N LEU A 23 10.03 -1.90 5.22
CA LEU A 23 9.77 -2.08 6.65
C LEU A 23 10.08 -0.81 7.44
N GLU A 24 11.16 -0.11 7.11
CA GLU A 24 11.51 1.19 7.70
C GLU A 24 10.45 2.25 7.39
N ALA A 25 10.08 2.40 6.11
CA ALA A 25 9.04 3.33 5.69
C ALA A 25 7.70 3.05 6.38
N PHE A 26 7.31 1.78 6.47
CA PHE A 26 6.11 1.34 7.18
C PHE A 26 6.15 1.73 8.67
N ARG A 27 7.22 1.38 9.38
CA ARG A 27 7.40 1.70 10.81
C ARG A 27 7.34 3.20 11.06
N TRP A 28 8.05 3.98 10.24
CA TRP A 28 8.03 5.44 10.36
C TRP A 28 6.62 5.99 10.14
N CYS A 29 5.90 5.53 9.12
CA CYS A 29 4.53 5.95 8.85
C CYS A 29 3.60 5.66 10.03
N CYS A 30 3.65 4.44 10.58
CA CYS A 30 2.86 4.07 11.76
C CYS A 30 3.15 4.99 12.96
N ASN A 31 4.43 5.25 13.25
CA ASN A 31 4.84 6.11 14.37
C ASN A 31 4.45 7.58 14.18
N ASN A 32 4.18 8.02 12.95
CA ASN A 32 3.82 9.40 12.62
C ASN A 32 2.33 9.60 12.32
N GLY A 33 1.49 8.61 12.65
CA GLY A 33 0.03 8.70 12.47
C GLY A 33 -0.39 8.64 10.99
N VAL A 34 0.39 7.96 10.14
CA VAL A 34 0.05 7.67 8.75
C VAL A 34 -0.48 6.24 8.68
N GLN A 35 -1.71 6.09 8.23
CA GLN A 35 -2.35 4.81 7.97
C GLN A 35 -2.69 4.71 6.49
N ILE A 36 -2.32 3.59 5.87
CA ILE A 36 -2.64 3.31 4.47
C ILE A 36 -3.30 1.94 4.45
N TYR A 37 -4.50 1.85 3.88
CA TYR A 37 -5.30 0.63 3.94
C TYR A 37 -6.23 0.51 2.73
N PRO A 38 -6.54 -0.73 2.29
CA PRO A 38 -7.48 -0.95 1.21
C PRO A 38 -8.93 -0.81 1.70
N ILE A 39 -9.79 -0.24 0.87
CA ILE A 39 -11.25 -0.16 1.06
C ILE A 39 -11.93 -0.92 -0.08
N PRO A 40 -12.81 -1.88 0.22
CA PRO A 40 -13.57 -2.59 -0.81
C PRO A 40 -14.54 -1.65 -1.53
N THR A 41 -14.60 -1.75 -2.86
CA THR A 41 -15.59 -1.06 -3.69
C THR A 41 -16.77 -1.95 -4.06
N ASP A 42 -16.69 -3.24 -3.76
CA ASP A 42 -17.76 -4.22 -3.92
C ASP A 42 -17.97 -5.04 -2.64
N ASN A 43 -19.14 -5.66 -2.51
CA ASN A 43 -19.50 -6.46 -1.33
C ASN A 43 -18.65 -7.73 -1.16
N TYR A 44 -17.91 -8.12 -2.20
CA TYR A 44 -17.08 -9.32 -2.24
C TYR A 44 -15.59 -9.04 -1.99
N GLY A 45 -15.18 -7.77 -1.93
CA GLY A 45 -13.78 -7.37 -1.72
C GLY A 45 -12.84 -7.76 -2.86
N ASN A 46 -13.36 -7.96 -4.07
CA ASN A 46 -12.55 -8.24 -5.25
C ASN A 46 -11.84 -6.99 -5.76
N TYR A 47 -12.48 -5.85 -5.56
CA TYR A 47 -12.03 -4.56 -6.04
C TYR A 47 -11.78 -3.62 -4.87
N LEU A 48 -10.60 -3.02 -4.84
CA LEU A 48 -10.11 -2.26 -3.70
C LEU A 48 -9.64 -0.89 -4.19
N ARG A 49 -10.02 0.16 -3.47
CA ARG A 49 -9.35 1.47 -3.51
C ARG A 49 -8.37 1.55 -2.35
N ILE A 50 -7.40 2.46 -2.42
CA ILE A 50 -6.48 2.70 -1.31
C ILE A 50 -6.85 4.00 -0.62
N ALA A 51 -7.10 3.94 0.68
CA ALA A 51 -7.22 5.10 1.54
C ALA A 51 -5.87 5.41 2.18
N VAL A 52 -5.58 6.71 2.28
CA VAL A 52 -4.45 7.28 3.00
C VAL A 52 -5.01 8.21 4.06
N ASN A 53 -4.82 7.88 5.31
CA ASN A 53 -5.15 8.71 6.46
C ASN A 53 -3.87 9.26 7.07
N ILE A 54 -3.75 10.59 7.13
CA ILE A 54 -2.64 11.28 7.76
C ILE A 54 -3.21 12.10 8.90
N LYS A 55 -2.98 11.64 10.14
CA LYS A 55 -3.41 12.33 11.37
C LYS A 55 -4.89 12.72 11.36
N GLY A 56 -5.75 11.80 10.93
CA GLY A 56 -7.21 11.99 10.89
C GLY A 56 -7.74 12.60 9.60
N LYS A 57 -6.88 13.03 8.67
CA LYS A 57 -7.30 13.48 7.34
C LYS A 57 -7.21 12.34 6.35
N GLU A 58 -8.37 11.84 5.92
CA GLU A 58 -8.47 10.74 4.98
C GLU A 58 -8.65 11.22 3.54
N THR A 59 -7.90 10.58 2.64
CA THR A 59 -8.06 10.71 1.19
C THR A 59 -8.16 9.31 0.58
N ILE A 60 -9.17 9.09 -0.26
CA ILE A 60 -9.37 7.82 -0.98
C ILE A 60 -8.92 8.01 -2.43
N GLY A 61 -8.04 7.13 -2.90
CA GLY A 61 -7.63 7.09 -4.30
C GLY A 61 -8.74 6.62 -5.24
N ASN A 62 -8.75 7.14 -6.46
CA ASN A 62 -9.77 6.80 -7.46
C ASN A 62 -9.48 5.48 -8.20
N GLU A 63 -8.21 5.05 -8.25
CA GLU A 63 -7.77 3.82 -8.88
C GLU A 63 -8.32 2.58 -8.16
N ILE A 64 -8.74 1.59 -8.95
CA ILE A 64 -9.28 0.31 -8.45
C ILE A 64 -8.25 -0.79 -8.73
N TYR A 65 -7.98 -1.59 -7.71
CA TYR A 65 -7.01 -2.67 -7.74
C TYR A 65 -7.64 -4.00 -7.33
N ASP A 66 -7.05 -5.11 -7.78
CA ASP A 66 -7.23 -6.39 -7.11
C ASP A 66 -6.43 -6.45 -5.79
N LYS A 67 -6.63 -7.51 -5.01
CA LYS A 67 -5.95 -7.75 -3.73
C LYS A 67 -4.43 -7.58 -3.76
N TYR A 68 -3.75 -8.12 -4.77
CA TYR A 68 -2.29 -8.12 -4.80
C TYR A 68 -1.75 -6.76 -5.25
N ASN A 69 -2.37 -6.19 -6.27
CA ASN A 69 -2.02 -4.85 -6.75
C ASN A 69 -2.32 -3.77 -5.70
N ALA A 70 -3.39 -3.91 -4.93
CA ALA A 70 -3.69 -3.06 -3.78
C ALA A 70 -2.57 -3.13 -2.71
N GLY A 71 -2.11 -4.34 -2.42
CA GLY A 71 -0.98 -4.57 -1.51
C GLY A 71 0.29 -3.88 -1.99
N LEU A 72 0.65 -4.06 -3.26
CA LEU A 72 1.83 -3.43 -3.87
C LEU A 72 1.71 -1.90 -3.84
N LYS A 73 0.55 -1.35 -4.20
CA LYS A 73 0.32 0.10 -4.17
C LYS A 73 0.45 0.66 -2.76
N ARG A 74 -0.06 -0.07 -1.76
CA ARG A 74 0.09 0.31 -0.34
C ARG A 74 1.56 0.42 0.07
N LEU A 75 2.40 -0.57 -0.29
CA LEU A 75 3.83 -0.52 0.00
C LEU A 75 4.52 0.66 -0.72
N GLU A 76 4.17 0.90 -1.98
CA GLU A 76 4.67 2.05 -2.76
C GLU A 76 4.33 3.40 -2.10
N LEU A 77 3.11 3.55 -1.59
CA LEU A 77 2.68 4.77 -0.90
C LEU A 77 3.42 4.98 0.43
N PHE A 78 3.67 3.92 1.20
CA PHE A 78 4.53 4.03 2.39
C PHE A 78 5.91 4.56 2.04
N LYS A 79 6.58 3.98 1.03
CA LYS A 79 7.88 4.45 0.55
C LYS A 79 7.81 5.91 0.08
N THR A 80 6.78 6.26 -0.68
CA THR A 80 6.61 7.61 -1.24
C THR A 80 6.49 8.67 -0.14
N ILE A 81 5.65 8.42 0.85
CA ILE A 81 5.45 9.33 1.99
C ILE A 81 6.73 9.42 2.83
N TYR A 82 7.34 8.28 3.16
CA TYR A 82 8.60 8.24 3.89
C TYR A 82 9.70 9.04 3.20
N ASN A 83 9.93 8.78 1.91
CA ASN A 83 10.95 9.44 1.11
C ASN A 83 10.71 10.95 1.00
N LYS A 84 9.46 11.41 0.82
CA LYS A 84 9.15 12.85 0.80
C LYS A 84 9.54 13.56 2.10
N ASN A 85 9.46 12.87 3.24
CA ASN A 85 9.82 13.44 4.55
C ASN A 85 11.31 13.33 4.90
N HIS A 86 12.09 12.55 4.13
CA HIS A 86 13.53 12.35 4.35
C HIS A 86 14.40 12.93 3.24
N LYS A 87 13.87 13.15 2.03
CA LYS A 87 14.57 13.85 0.94
C LYS A 87 14.54 15.38 1.06
N ASN A 88 13.80 15.91 2.04
CA ASN A 88 13.75 17.34 2.39
C ASN A 88 14.64 17.67 3.61
N LYS A 89 15.64 16.83 3.90
CA LYS A 89 16.71 17.08 4.88
C LYS A 89 18.04 17.11 4.15
#